data_AF-A0A1A8D5R6-F1
#
_entry.id   AF-A0A1A8D5R6-F1
#
_cell.length_a   1.000
_cell.length_b   1.000
_cell.length_c   1.000
_cell.angle_alpha   90.00
_cell.angle_beta   90.00
_cell.angle_gamma   90.00
#
_symmetry.space_group_name_H-M   'P 1'
#
loop_
_entity.id
_entity.type
_entity.pdbx_description
1 polymer ?
#
loop_
_entity_poly.entity_id
_entity_poly.type
_entity_poly.pdbx_seq_one_letter_code
_entity_poly.pdbx_strand_id
1 'polypeptide(L)' 'DFNNSNTGLFTIHTGKDDIKKVHKVDSWNGLKEVSYWRTPQCNMINGTAGQMWPPFLTKESTLPFYSPDACR' A
#
# COMPACT_ATOMS: atom_id res chain seq x y z
N ASP A 1 -18.11 -6.62 15.90
CA ASP A 1 -18.09 -7.78 14.99
C ASP A 1 -17.26 -7.48 13.75
N PHE A 2 -16.16 -8.23 13.56
CA PHE A 2 -15.25 -8.13 12.40
C PHE A 2 -14.98 -9.49 11.73
N ASN A 3 -15.53 -10.58 12.29
CA ASN A 3 -15.30 -11.90 11.74
C ASN A 3 -16.06 -12.06 10.41
N ASN A 4 -15.44 -12.67 9.41
CA ASN A 4 -15.93 -12.76 8.02
C ASN A 4 -16.08 -11.42 7.28
N SER A 5 -15.32 -10.37 7.65
CA SER A 5 -15.20 -9.13 6.86
C SER A 5 -13.78 -8.96 6.31
N ASN A 6 -13.55 -7.88 5.54
CA ASN A 6 -12.24 -7.48 5.06
C ASN A 6 -12.03 -5.98 5.25
N THR A 7 -10.76 -5.56 5.23
CA THR A 7 -10.33 -4.16 5.42
C THR A 7 -10.44 -3.33 4.14
N GLY A 8 -11.17 -3.80 3.13
CA GLY A 8 -11.36 -3.12 1.85
C GLY A 8 -10.58 -3.76 0.69
N LEU A 9 -10.78 -3.19 -0.49
CA LEU A 9 -10.26 -3.69 -1.76
C LEU A 9 -8.94 -3.02 -2.12
N PHE A 10 -7.88 -3.81 -2.23
CA PHE A 10 -6.59 -3.34 -2.74
C PHE A 10 -6.44 -3.65 -4.22
N THR A 11 -6.11 -2.63 -5.01
CA THR A 11 -5.60 -2.79 -6.37
C THR A 11 -4.08 -2.75 -6.30
N ILE A 12 -3.42 -3.85 -6.66
CA ILE A 12 -1.96 -4.00 -6.56
C ILE A 12 -1.33 -4.29 -7.91
N HIS A 13 -0.07 -3.89 -8.05
CA HIS A 13 0.74 -4.26 -9.20
C HIS A 13 1.19 -5.72 -9.12
N THR A 14 0.99 -6.47 -10.21
CA THR A 14 1.39 -7.89 -10.32
C THR A 14 2.89 -8.08 -10.53
N GLY A 15 3.62 -7.02 -10.90
CA GLY A 15 5.04 -7.08 -11.23
C GLY A 15 5.36 -7.61 -12.63
N LYS A 16 4.34 -7.88 -13.48
CA LYS A 16 4.53 -8.38 -14.85
C LYS A 16 5.37 -7.45 -15.72
N ASP A 17 5.08 -6.15 -15.69
CA ASP A 17 5.78 -5.17 -16.53
C ASP A 17 7.07 -4.66 -15.89
N ASP A 18 7.12 -4.67 -14.55
CA ASP A 18 8.29 -4.29 -13.76
C ASP A 18 8.24 -5.01 -12.41
N ILE A 19 9.14 -5.97 -12.22
CA ILE A 19 9.22 -6.77 -10.98
C ILE A 19 9.49 -5.89 -9.75
N LYS A 20 10.09 -4.70 -9.91
CA LYS A 20 10.33 -3.75 -8.82
C LYS A 20 9.04 -3.10 -8.30
N LYS A 21 7.91 -3.32 -8.97
CA LYS A 21 6.59 -2.82 -8.55
C LYS A 21 5.71 -3.91 -7.96
N VAL A 22 6.12 -5.17 -7.94
CA VAL A 22 5.28 -6.26 -7.42
C VAL A 22 4.76 -5.93 -6.03
N HIS A 23 3.46 -6.17 -5.82
CA HIS A 23 2.74 -5.91 -4.56
C HIS A 23 2.66 -4.46 -4.11
N LYS A 24 3.13 -3.49 -4.91
CA LYS A 24 2.86 -2.08 -4.63
C LYS A 24 1.37 -1.78 -4.82
N VAL A 25 0.82 -0.99 -3.91
CA VAL A 25 -0.57 -0.54 -3.94
C VAL A 25 -0.71 0.57 -4.98
N ASP A 26 -1.64 0.40 -5.92
CA ASP A 26 -2.08 1.47 -6.81
C ASP A 26 -3.27 2.24 -6.20
N SER A 27 -4.20 1.52 -5.57
CA SER A 27 -5.31 2.12 -4.84
C SER A 27 -5.87 1.21 -3.75
N TRP A 28 -6.49 1.82 -2.75
CA TRP A 28 -7.31 1.17 -1.74
C TRP A 28 -8.73 1.72 -1.82
N ASN A 29 -9.73 0.85 -1.98
CA ASN A 29 -11.12 1.21 -2.25
C ASN A 29 -11.29 2.20 -3.42
N GLY A 30 -10.44 2.09 -4.45
CA GLY A 30 -10.43 2.99 -5.61
C GLY A 30 -9.77 4.35 -5.37
N LEU A 31 -9.32 4.63 -4.14
CA LEU A 31 -8.64 5.86 -3.77
C LEU A 31 -7.12 5.70 -3.89
N LYS A 32 -6.45 6.70 -4.46
CA LYS A 32 -4.98 6.79 -4.52
C LYS A 32 -4.38 7.58 -3.36
N GLU A 33 -5.22 8.32 -2.65
CA GLU A 33 -4.89 9.05 -1.43
C GLU A 33 -6.11 9.04 -0.51
N VAL A 34 -5.88 9.09 0.80
CA VAL A 34 -6.93 9.26 1.81
C VAL A 34 -7.21 10.74 2.05
N SER A 35 -8.20 11.06 2.89
CA SER A 35 -8.54 12.44 3.23
C SER A 35 -8.62 12.66 4.75
N TYR A 36 -7.86 11.86 5.51
CA TYR A 36 -7.89 11.89 6.97
C TYR A 36 -6.97 12.95 7.56
N TRP A 37 -5.88 13.26 6.87
CA TRP A 37 -4.79 14.10 7.36
C TRP A 37 -4.81 15.48 6.71
N ARG A 38 -4.20 16.45 7.40
CA ARG A 38 -4.27 17.88 7.03
C ARG A 38 -3.46 18.22 5.77
N THR A 39 -2.47 17.41 5.42
CA THR A 39 -1.56 17.70 4.32
C THR A 39 -1.65 16.61 3.25
N PRO A 40 -1.50 16.96 1.95
CA PRO A 40 -1.50 15.98 0.87
C PRO A 40 -0.47 14.87 1.06
N GLN A 41 0.70 15.20 1.60
CA GLN A 41 1.78 14.24 1.83
C GLN A 41 1.40 13.16 2.84
N CYS A 42 0.67 13.53 3.90
CA CYS A 42 0.19 12.57 4.89
C CYS A 42 -0.97 11.71 4.39
N ASN A 43 -1.63 12.14 3.32
CA ASN A 43 -2.75 11.44 2.71
C ASN A 43 -2.34 10.41 1.65
N MET A 44 -1.07 10.36 1.25
CA MET A 44 -0.61 9.45 0.21
C MET A 44 -0.69 7.99 0.65
N ILE A 45 -1.21 7.12 -0.22
CA ILE A 45 -1.12 5.67 -0.07
C ILE A 45 0.16 5.22 -0.78
N ASN A 46 1.20 4.94 -0.01
CA ASN A 46 2.53 4.63 -0.54
C ASN A 46 2.98 3.21 -0.19
N GLY A 47 3.70 2.60 -1.14
CA GLY A 47 4.38 1.32 -0.90
C GLY A 47 3.49 0.10 -1.11
N THR A 48 3.68 -0.92 -0.27
CA THR A 48 2.97 -2.20 -0.39
C THR A 48 1.86 -2.31 0.66
N ALA A 49 1.05 -3.37 0.59
CA ALA A 49 0.05 -3.67 1.63
C ALA A 49 0.66 -4.38 2.86
N GLY A 50 1.99 -4.44 2.98
CA GLY A 50 2.70 -4.98 4.15
C GLY A 50 2.87 -6.50 4.20
N GLN A 51 2.27 -7.27 3.29
CA GLN A 51 2.47 -8.74 3.24
C GLN A 51 3.72 -9.15 2.42
N MET A 52 4.16 -8.32 1.48
CA MET A 52 5.28 -8.61 0.58
C MET A 52 5.95 -7.32 0.10
N TRP A 53 7.22 -7.42 -0.28
CA TRP A 53 7.98 -6.34 -0.92
C TRP A 53 8.67 -6.81 -2.20
N PRO A 54 9.00 -5.88 -3.12
CA PRO A 54 9.75 -6.22 -4.33
C PRO A 54 11.10 -6.88 -4.03
N PRO A 55 11.63 -7.71 -4.93
CA PRO A 55 12.92 -8.37 -4.75
C PRO A 55 14.10 -7.39 -4.88
N PHE A 56 15.29 -7.87 -4.50
CA PHE A 56 16.58 -7.16 -4.63
C PHE A 56 16.71 -5.89 -3.77
N LEU A 57 16.09 -5.90 -2.58
CA LEU A 57 16.25 -4.84 -1.58
C LEU A 57 17.65 -4.87 -0.96
N THR A 58 18.12 -3.69 -0.56
CA THR A 58 19.36 -3.51 0.20
C THR A 58 19.06 -3.10 1.64
N LYS A 59 20.09 -3.08 2.51
CA LYS A 59 19.93 -2.65 3.91
C LYS A 59 19.54 -1.17 4.04
N GLU A 60 19.85 -0.38 3.03
CA GLU A 60 19.57 1.05 2.93
C GLU A 60 18.20 1.34 2.32
N SER A 61 17.50 0.30 1.84
CA SER A 61 16.19 0.45 1.21
C SER A 61 15.12 0.83 2.24
N THR A 62 14.44 1.96 2.03
CA THR A 62 13.24 2.31 2.80
C THR A 62 12.05 1.53 2.27
N LEU A 63 11.27 0.93 3.17
CA LEU A 63 10.14 0.06 2.84
C LEU A 63 8.81 0.73 3.21
N PRO A 64 8.27 1.61 2.37
CA PRO A 64 6.94 2.17 2.61
C PRO A 64 5.90 1.06 2.48
N PHE A 65 4.87 1.15 3.31
CA PHE A 65 3.66 0.34 3.23
C PHE A 65 2.48 1.13 3.78
N TYR A 66 1.28 0.76 3.36
CA TYR A 66 0.03 1.36 3.82
C TYR A 66 -0.77 0.35 4.64
N SER A 67 -1.23 0.76 5.82
CA SER A 67 -2.11 -0.05 6.67
C SER A 67 -3.42 0.70 6.92
N PRO A 68 -4.56 0.21 6.39
CA PRO A 68 -5.83 0.87 6.65
C PRO A 68 -6.20 0.86 8.14
N ASP A 69 -5.75 -0.15 8.90
CA ASP A 69 -5.96 -0.23 10.35
C ASP A 69 -5.21 0.89 11.11
N ALA A 70 -4.08 1.37 10.55
CA ALA A 70 -3.34 2.51 11.07
C ALA A 70 -3.81 3.86 10.49
N CYS A 71 -4.74 3.83 9.54
CA CYS A 71 -5.22 4.98 8.77
C CYS A 71 -4.12 5.74 8.02
N ARG A 72 -2.97 5.11 7.73
CA ARG A 72 -1.82 5.73 7.06
C ARG A 72 -0.80 4.73 6.52
#